data_AF-A0A922SM62-F1
#
_entry.id   AF-A0A922SM62-F1
#
_cell.length_a   1.000
_cell.length_b   1.000
_cell.length_c   1.000
_cell.angle_alpha   90.00
_cell.angle_beta   90.00
_cell.angle_gamma   90.00
#
_symmetry.space_group_name_H-M   'P 1'
#
loop_
_entity.id
_entity.type
_entity.pdbx_description
1 polymer ?
#
loop_
_entity_poly.entity_id
_entity_poly.type
_entity_poly.pdbx_seq_one_letter_code
_entity_poly.pdbx_strand_id
1 'polypeptide(L)'
;MFDDGMTSLKNLLPLFDTGSGSFYDLRHFTLGVSPNIARWDYHATHVNQLYLLAGLDNDPILINTAKRWEGYMQGKRAAHN
;
A
#
# COMPACT_ATOMS: atom_id res chain seq x y z
N MET A 1 -0.96 -6.49 -20.53
CA MET A 1 -1.85 -6.81 -19.38
C MET A 1 -1.09 -6.84 -18.06
N PHE A 2 -0.14 -7.77 -17.82
CA PHE A 2 0.63 -7.78 -16.57
C PHE A 2 1.48 -6.52 -16.39
N ASP A 3 2.26 -6.14 -17.41
CA ASP A 3 3.17 -4.98 -17.34
C ASP A 3 2.42 -3.65 -17.16
N ASP A 4 1.30 -3.48 -17.87
CA ASP A 4 0.42 -2.32 -17.72
C ASP A 4 -0.18 -2.26 -16.30
N GLY A 5 -0.55 -3.42 -15.75
CA GLY A 5 -1.01 -3.57 -14.38
C GLY A 5 0.06 -3.22 -13.36
N MET A 6 1.30 -3.67 -13.54
CA MET A 6 2.44 -3.33 -12.67
C MET A 6 2.77 -1.84 -12.75
N THR A 7 2.71 -1.24 -13.94
CA THR A 7 2.89 0.21 -14.12
C THR A 7 1.82 0.98 -13.36
N SER A 8 0.55 0.56 -13.48
CA SER A 8 -0.58 1.18 -12.78
C SER A 8 -0.46 1.02 -11.27
N LEU A 9 -0.13 -0.17 -10.78
CA LEU A 9 0.06 -0.47 -9.36
C LEU A 9 1.13 0.47 -8.77
N LYS A 10 2.31 0.53 -9.39
CA LYS A 10 3.42 1.35 -8.88
C LYS A 10 3.07 2.84 -8.82
N ASN A 11 2.36 3.35 -9.82
CA ASN A 11 1.93 4.76 -9.84
C ASN A 11 0.85 5.07 -8.79
N LEU A 12 -0.06 4.14 -8.52
CA LEU A 12 -1.21 4.36 -7.64
C LEU A 12 -0.97 3.93 -6.20
N LEU A 13 0.04 3.10 -5.93
CA LEU A 13 0.32 2.54 -4.60
C LEU A 13 0.37 3.59 -3.47
N PRO A 14 0.95 4.80 -3.66
CA PRO A 14 0.94 5.82 -2.62
C PRO A 14 -0.46 6.27 -2.18
N LEU A 15 -1.47 6.19 -3.05
CA LEU A 15 -2.86 6.58 -2.72
C LEU A 15 -3.53 5.64 -1.72
N PHE A 16 -2.95 4.45 -1.51
CA PHE A 16 -3.43 3.49 -0.52
C PHE A 16 -2.75 3.66 0.84
N ASP A 17 -1.73 4.50 0.97
CA ASP A 17 -0.98 4.70 2.21
C ASP A 17 -1.64 5.77 3.10
N THR A 18 -1.93 5.43 4.35
CA THR A 18 -2.53 6.38 5.31
C THR A 18 -1.50 7.05 6.22
N GLY A 19 -0.24 6.67 6.13
CA GLY A 19 0.82 7.05 7.06
C GLY A 19 0.84 6.23 8.35
N SER A 20 -0.12 5.34 8.59
CA SER A 20 -0.14 4.42 9.74
C SER A 20 -0.93 3.12 9.49
N GLY A 21 -1.09 2.75 8.22
CA GLY A 21 -1.86 1.61 7.74
C GLY A 21 -2.08 1.73 6.23
N SER A 22 -3.11 1.07 5.71
CA SER A 22 -3.50 1.21 4.30
C SER A 22 -5.00 1.35 4.12
N PHE A 23 -5.45 1.91 3.01
CA PHE A 23 -6.84 1.82 2.56
C PHE A 23 -7.09 0.48 1.86
N TYR A 24 -8.34 0.02 1.92
CA TYR A 24 -8.81 -1.16 1.18
C TYR A 24 -9.13 -0.82 -0.28
N ASP A 25 -9.62 0.40 -0.52
CA ASP A 25 -10.01 0.89 -1.83
C ASP A 25 -9.88 2.43 -1.91
N LEU A 26 -10.09 2.97 -3.11
CA LEU A 26 -10.06 4.41 -3.40
C LEU A 26 -11.46 5.04 -3.43
N ARG A 27 -12.44 4.51 -2.68
CA ARG A 27 -13.81 5.07 -2.67
C ARG A 27 -13.87 6.53 -2.22
N HIS A 28 -12.94 6.93 -1.35
CA HIS A 28 -12.86 8.30 -0.87
C HIS A 28 -12.38 9.26 -1.95
N PHE A 29 -11.49 8.80 -2.81
CA PHE A 29 -10.99 9.58 -3.95
C PHE A 29 -12.01 9.65 -5.09
N THR A 30 -12.72 8.55 -5.34
CA THR A 30 -13.64 8.43 -6.49
C THR A 30 -15.06 8.92 -6.21
N LEU A 31 -15.55 8.77 -4.97
CA LEU A 31 -16.93 9.07 -4.59
C LEU A 31 -17.05 10.22 -3.57
N GLY A 32 -15.93 10.76 -3.07
CA GLY A 32 -15.94 11.85 -2.08
C GLY A 32 -16.50 11.46 -0.70
N VAL A 33 -16.49 10.16 -0.38
CA VAL A 33 -16.94 9.62 0.92
C VAL A 33 -15.76 9.38 1.87
N SER A 34 -16.03 9.04 3.13
CA SER A 34 -14.98 8.68 4.08
C SER A 34 -14.12 7.50 3.58
N PRO A 35 -12.79 7.48 3.87
CA PRO A 35 -11.92 6.39 3.47
C PRO A 35 -12.30 5.04 4.07
N ASN A 36 -12.16 3.98 3.26
CA ASN A 36 -12.29 2.61 3.71
C ASN A 36 -10.93 2.11 4.18
N ILE A 37 -10.65 2.22 5.48
CA ILE A 37 -9.39 1.74 6.06
C ILE A 37 -9.38 0.22 6.05
N ALA A 38 -8.31 -0.38 5.52
CA ALA A 38 -8.13 -1.82 5.56
C ALA A 38 -7.99 -2.29 7.01
N ARG A 39 -8.74 -3.34 7.36
CA ARG A 39 -8.52 -4.07 8.63
C ARG A 39 -7.11 -4.66 8.65
N TRP A 40 -6.59 -4.95 9.84
CA TRP A 40 -5.20 -5.40 10.00
C TRP A 40 -4.85 -6.69 9.23
N ASP A 41 -5.80 -7.60 9.05
CA ASP A 41 -5.67 -8.80 8.23
C ASP A 41 -5.54 -8.48 6.73
N TYR A 42 -6.33 -7.54 6.22
CA TYR A 42 -6.16 -7.03 4.87
C TYR A 42 -4.87 -6.23 4.70
N HIS A 43 -4.48 -5.43 5.69
CA HIS A 43 -3.20 -4.73 5.66
C HIS A 43 -2.02 -5.71 5.60
N ALA A 44 -2.04 -6.78 6.40
CA ALA A 44 -1.05 -7.86 6.34
C ALA A 44 -1.05 -8.54 4.96
N THR A 45 -2.22 -8.73 4.36
CA THR A 45 -2.34 -9.26 2.99
C THR A 45 -1.64 -8.36 1.99
N HIS A 46 -1.83 -7.04 2.07
CA HIS A 46 -1.14 -6.11 1.18
C HIS A 46 0.38 -6.16 1.35
N VAL A 47 0.88 -6.20 2.59
CA VAL A 47 2.32 -6.32 2.89
C VAL A 47 2.89 -7.59 2.25
N ASN A 48 2.23 -8.74 2.42
CA ASN A 48 2.66 -10.01 1.84
C ASN A 48 2.67 -9.98 0.31
N GLN A 49 1.66 -9.37 -0.31
CA GLN A 49 1.60 -9.20 -1.77
C GLN A 49 2.73 -8.31 -2.29
N LEU A 50 3.06 -7.21 -1.60
CA LEU A 50 4.17 -6.35 -1.99
C LEU A 50 5.53 -7.03 -1.83
N TYR A 51 5.72 -7.82 -0.77
CA TYR A 51 6.93 -8.64 -0.61
C TYR A 51 7.06 -9.69 -1.73
N LEU A 52 5.96 -10.35 -2.11
CA LEU A 52 5.95 -11.28 -3.25
C LEU A 52 6.34 -10.57 -4.55
N LEU A 53 5.71 -9.43 -4.84
CA LEU A 53 5.99 -8.67 -6.07
C LEU A 53 7.42 -8.10 -6.10
N ALA A 54 7.97 -7.70 -4.96
CA ALA A 54 9.36 -7.24 -4.86
C ALA A 54 10.39 -8.36 -5.13
N GLY A 55 9.99 -9.63 -5.03
CA GLY A 55 10.81 -10.77 -5.47
C GLY A 55 10.79 -11.00 -6.99
N LEU A 56 9.86 -10.37 -7.72
CA LEU A 56 9.66 -10.50 -9.16
C LEU A 56 10.05 -9.24 -9.95
N ASP A 57 9.93 -8.06 -9.33
CA ASP A 57 10.23 -6.75 -9.91
C ASP A 57 11.14 -5.97 -8.94
N ASN A 58 12.28 -5.47 -9.45
CA ASN A 58 13.30 -4.76 -8.67
C ASN A 58 12.97 -3.28 -8.40
N ASP A 59 11.81 -2.79 -8.83
CA ASP A 59 11.40 -1.41 -8.56
C ASP A 59 11.33 -1.13 -7.04
N PRO A 60 12.12 -0.17 -6.51
CA PRO A 60 12.25 0.04 -5.08
C PRO A 60 10.94 0.46 -4.41
N ILE A 61 9.95 0.97 -5.15
CA ILE A 61 8.67 1.37 -4.59
C ILE A 61 7.95 0.21 -3.88
N LEU A 62 8.09 -1.02 -4.40
CA LEU A 62 7.44 -2.21 -3.86
C LEU A 62 8.02 -2.57 -2.50
N ILE A 63 9.35 -2.77 -2.43
CA ILE A 63 10.03 -3.18 -1.21
C ILE A 63 10.02 -2.07 -0.14
N ASN A 64 10.14 -0.80 -0.55
CA ASN A 64 10.11 0.32 0.39
C ASN A 64 8.71 0.49 0.99
N THR A 65 7.66 0.28 0.20
CA THR A 65 6.28 0.34 0.71
C THR A 65 5.99 -0.86 1.60
N ALA A 66 6.40 -2.08 1.23
CA ALA A 66 6.23 -3.28 2.05
C ALA A 66 6.84 -3.09 3.46
N LYS A 67 8.10 -2.64 3.53
CA LYS A 67 8.81 -2.38 4.80
C LYS A 67 8.16 -1.29 5.63
N ARG A 68 7.70 -0.22 4.98
CA ARG A 68 7.01 0.89 5.66
C ARG A 68 5.69 0.41 6.26
N TRP A 69 4.90 -0.34 5.50
CA TRP A 69 3.61 -0.89 5.92
C TRP A 69 3.76 -1.96 7.00
N GLU A 70 4.74 -2.85 6.90
CA GLU A 70 5.10 -3.76 7.98
C GLU A 70 5.42 -3.00 9.29
N GLY A 71 6.12 -1.86 9.18
CA GLY A 71 6.36 -0.98 10.31
C GLY A 71 5.08 -0.47 11.00
N TYR A 72 4.01 -0.23 10.23
CA TYR A 72 2.72 0.22 10.77
C TYR A 72 2.08 -0.84 11.66
N MET A 73 2.27 -2.13 11.35
CA MET A 73 1.81 -3.24 12.20
C MET A 73 2.50 -3.29 13.57
N GLN A 74 3.63 -2.59 13.71
CA GLN A 74 4.39 -2.44 14.95
C GLN A 74 4.17 -1.07 15.62
N GLY A 75 3.14 -0.33 15.18
CA GLY A 75 2.80 0.99 15.74
C GLY A 75 3.65 2.15 15.21
N LYS A 76 4.52 1.93 14.21
CA LYS A 76 5.24 3.04 13.56
C LYS A 76 4.26 3.88 12.75
N ARG A 77 4.62 5.14 12.52
CA ARG A 77 3.87 6.08 11.68
C ARG A 77 4.84 6.82 10.78
N ALA A 78 4.34 7.30 9.63
CA ALA A 78 5.08 8.24 8.81
C ALA A 78 5.41 9.51 9.62
N ALA A 79 6.53 10.15 9.30
CA ALA A 79 6.91 11.40 9.92
C ALA A 79 5.85 12.49 9.64
N HIS A 80 5.62 13.35 10.62
CA HIS A 80 4.79 14.54 10.48
C HIS A 80 5.69 15.78 10.40
N ASN A 81 5.18 16.83 9.77
CA ASN A 81 5.83 18.13 9.61
C ASN A 81 5.42 19.13 10.69
#